data_AF-E3I3J6-F1
#
_entry.id   AF-E3I3J6-F1
#
_cell.length_a   1.000
_cell.length_b   1.000
_cell.length_c   1.000
_cell.angle_alpha   90.00
_cell.angle_beta   90.00
_cell.angle_gamma   90.00
#
_symmetry.space_group_name_H-M   'P 1'
#
loop_
_entity.id
_entity.type
_entity.pdbx_description
1 polymer ?
#
loop_
_entity_poly.entity_id
_entity_poly.type
_entity_poly.pdbx_seq_one_letter_code
_entity_poly.pdbx_strand_id
1 'polypeptide(L)'
;MATKNDFTPEEWKTLLDGAIMSGLAVTAAEPSGIIGMLKESFAASQSLIEGRLGPNELVRSIVEDFETSQGRTDARTAMKERLGENVDAAKLKAKSIETLQEVAAILEAKAPQDAPAVKEWLYHISQKVAAAASEGGNILGIGGVQVSDAEKATLAEISGALKLAA
;
A
#
# COMPACT_ATOMS: atom_id res chain seq x y z
N MET A 1 21.93 5.00 -4.12
CA MET A 1 20.78 4.34 -3.47
C MET A 1 20.58 4.99 -2.13
N ALA A 2 19.35 5.37 -1.82
CA ALA A 2 18.96 5.94 -0.54
C ALA A 2 18.74 4.85 0.51
N THR A 3 18.95 5.21 1.77
CA THR A 3 18.76 4.39 2.95
C THR A 3 17.75 5.05 3.88
N LYS A 4 17.30 4.34 4.92
CA LYS A 4 16.43 4.89 5.96
C LYS A 4 16.94 6.21 6.57
N ASN A 5 18.26 6.38 6.68
CA ASN A 5 18.88 7.55 7.30
C ASN A 5 18.77 8.84 6.46
N ASP A 6 18.39 8.73 5.19
CA ASP A 6 18.20 9.88 4.30
C ASP A 6 16.83 10.57 4.52
N PHE A 7 15.95 9.93 5.29
CA PHE A 7 14.60 10.38 5.60
C PHE A 7 14.47 10.85 7.04
N THR A 8 13.61 11.85 7.27
CA THR A 8 13.19 12.20 8.62
C THR A 8 12.30 11.09 9.20
N PRO A 9 12.11 11.02 10.53
CA PRO A 9 11.18 10.06 11.12
C PRO A 9 9.76 10.15 10.54
N GLU A 10 9.25 11.36 10.30
CA GLU A 10 7.92 11.56 9.71
C GLU A 10 7.83 11.12 8.24
N GLU A 11 8.88 11.39 7.45
CA GLU A 11 8.93 10.94 6.05
C GLU A 11 9.04 9.41 5.98
N TRP A 12 9.87 8.81 6.83
CA TRP A 12 10.00 7.35 6.91
C TRP A 12 8.67 6.69 7.29
N LYS A 13 7.98 7.24 8.28
CA LYS A 13 6.63 6.80 8.66
C LYS A 13 5.65 6.90 7.49
N THR A 14 5.76 7.93 6.67
CA THR A 14 4.95 8.10 5.46
C THR A 14 5.28 7.04 4.40
N LEU A 15 6.55 6.66 4.22
CA LEU A 15 6.94 5.55 3.34
C LEU A 15 6.38 4.20 3.82
N LEU A 16 6.42 3.95 5.13
CA LEU A 16 5.79 2.77 5.74
C LEU A 16 4.27 2.77 5.49
N ASP A 17 3.59 3.90 5.76
CA ASP A 17 2.16 4.04 5.51
C ASP A 17 1.80 3.79 4.04
N GLY A 18 2.63 4.27 3.10
CA GLY A 18 2.44 4.06 1.67
C GLY A 18 2.27 2.59 1.29
N ALA A 19 3.09 1.70 1.86
CA ALA A 19 2.98 0.26 1.63
C ALA A 19 1.59 -0.26 2.02
N ILE A 20 1.09 0.11 3.20
CA ILE A 20 -0.24 -0.33 3.67
C ILE A 20 -1.36 0.31 2.85
N MET A 21 -1.26 1.61 2.62
CA MET A 21 -2.27 2.39 1.90
C MET A 21 -2.42 1.94 0.46
N SER A 22 -1.35 1.44 -0.18
CA SER A 22 -1.41 0.86 -1.53
C SER A 22 -2.40 -0.32 -1.61
N GLY A 23 -2.45 -1.19 -0.59
CA GLY A 23 -3.41 -2.29 -0.53
C GLY A 23 -4.81 -1.87 -0.04
N LEU A 24 -4.86 -0.96 0.94
CA LEU A 24 -6.13 -0.50 1.51
C LEU A 24 -6.95 0.33 0.53
N ALA A 25 -6.33 1.12 -0.36
CA ALA A 25 -7.03 1.88 -1.39
C ALA A 25 -7.93 0.99 -2.25
N VAL A 26 -7.41 -0.15 -2.71
CA VAL A 26 -8.15 -1.12 -3.54
C VAL A 26 -9.28 -1.77 -2.74
N THR A 27 -8.99 -2.20 -1.52
CA THR A 27 -10.01 -2.83 -0.66
C THR A 27 -11.16 -1.87 -0.32
N ALA A 28 -10.87 -0.57 -0.23
CA ALA A 28 -11.86 0.47 0.03
C ALA A 28 -12.72 0.79 -1.20
N ALA A 29 -12.29 0.45 -2.42
CA ALA A 29 -13.07 0.64 -3.64
C ALA A 29 -14.34 -0.23 -3.65
N GLU A 30 -14.23 -1.44 -3.12
CA GLU A 30 -15.35 -2.33 -2.88
C GLU A 30 -15.26 -2.92 -1.48
N PRO A 31 -15.88 -2.25 -0.49
CA PRO A 31 -15.85 -2.70 0.89
C PRO A 31 -16.67 -3.97 1.06
N SER A 32 -16.06 -5.11 0.76
CA SER A 32 -16.48 -6.40 1.28
C SER A 32 -16.02 -6.53 2.75
N GLY A 33 -16.56 -7.50 3.49
CA GLY A 33 -16.13 -7.80 4.88
C GLY A 33 -14.63 -8.10 5.05
N ILE A 34 -13.87 -8.13 3.94
CA ILE A 34 -12.43 -8.36 3.85
C ILE A 34 -11.61 -7.16 4.38
N ILE A 35 -12.14 -5.93 4.42
CA ILE A 35 -11.41 -4.77 5.00
C ILE A 35 -10.94 -5.04 6.43
N GLY A 36 -11.78 -5.66 7.25
CA GLY A 36 -11.42 -6.04 8.62
C GLY A 36 -10.27 -7.05 8.64
N MET A 37 -10.35 -8.08 7.79
CA MET A 37 -9.36 -9.16 7.72
C MET A 37 -8.01 -8.70 7.15
N LEU A 38 -7.99 -7.77 6.19
CA LEU A 38 -6.74 -7.22 5.64
C LEU A 38 -6.05 -6.25 6.60
N LYS A 39 -6.81 -5.43 7.34
CA LYS A 39 -6.26 -4.62 8.44
C LYS A 39 -5.51 -5.48 9.47
N GLU A 40 -6.01 -6.69 9.71
CA GLU A 40 -5.40 -7.64 10.64
C GLU A 40 -4.23 -8.43 10.03
N SER A 41 -4.23 -8.66 8.71
CA SER A 41 -3.29 -9.58 8.05
C SER A 41 -2.18 -8.90 7.23
N PHE A 42 -2.14 -7.57 7.16
CA PHE A 42 -1.19 -6.86 6.28
C PHE A 42 0.28 -7.16 6.61
N ALA A 43 0.62 -7.27 7.90
CA ALA A 43 1.99 -7.53 8.37
C ALA A 43 2.54 -8.91 7.98
N ALA A 44 1.71 -9.83 7.49
CA ALA A 44 2.11 -11.15 6.99
C ALA A 44 1.78 -11.33 5.50
N SER A 45 1.45 -10.24 4.80
CA SER A 45 1.02 -10.33 3.41
C SER A 45 2.18 -10.71 2.48
N GLN A 46 1.95 -11.70 1.61
CA GLN A 46 2.91 -12.20 0.62
C GLN A 46 3.50 -11.05 -0.24
N SER A 47 2.71 -10.01 -0.51
CA SER A 47 3.11 -8.83 -1.28
C SER A 47 4.22 -8.01 -0.60
N LEU A 48 4.27 -7.96 0.73
CA LEU A 48 5.39 -7.35 1.46
C LEU A 48 6.64 -8.24 1.41
N ILE A 49 6.45 -9.56 1.57
CA ILE A 49 7.54 -10.55 1.57
C ILE A 49 8.31 -10.53 0.24
N GLU A 50 7.63 -10.33 -0.89
CA GLU A 50 8.28 -10.24 -2.20
C GLU A 50 9.11 -8.97 -2.39
N GLY A 51 8.73 -7.87 -1.74
CA GLY A 51 9.56 -6.65 -1.72
C GLY A 51 10.95 -6.93 -1.13
N ARG A 52 11.05 -7.83 -0.15
CA ARG A 52 12.32 -8.25 0.46
C ARG A 52 13.28 -8.91 -0.52
N LEU A 53 12.74 -9.65 -1.48
CA LEU A 53 13.50 -10.40 -2.49
C LEU A 53 13.93 -9.52 -3.67
N GLY A 54 13.42 -8.29 -3.74
CA GLY A 54 13.75 -7.34 -4.78
C GLY A 54 15.19 -6.80 -4.69
N PRO A 55 15.73 -6.30 -5.82
CA PRO A 55 17.08 -5.75 -5.87
C PRO A 55 17.21 -4.39 -5.19
N ASN A 56 16.11 -3.65 -4.98
CA ASN A 56 16.14 -2.30 -4.42
C ASN A 56 16.28 -2.33 -2.89
N GLU A 57 17.32 -1.67 -2.37
CA GLU A 57 17.64 -1.61 -0.95
C GLU A 57 16.60 -0.84 -0.14
N LEU A 58 16.07 0.26 -0.68
CA LEU A 58 15.07 1.08 0.01
C LEU A 58 13.76 0.31 0.22
N VAL A 59 13.31 -0.45 -0.78
CA VAL A 59 12.16 -1.38 -0.63
C VAL A 59 12.44 -2.39 0.48
N ARG A 60 13.63 -2.98 0.49
CA ARG A 60 14.01 -3.96 1.52
C ARG A 60 14.00 -3.36 2.93
N SER A 61 14.54 -2.15 3.10
CA SER A 61 14.53 -1.46 4.39
C SER A 61 13.11 -1.15 4.88
N ILE A 62 12.19 -0.76 3.98
CA ILE A 62 10.77 -0.58 4.31
C ILE A 62 10.18 -1.90 4.81
N VAL A 63 10.42 -3.01 4.10
CA VAL A 63 9.91 -4.34 4.48
C VAL A 63 10.50 -4.84 5.80
N GLU A 64 11.81 -4.68 6.03
CA GLU A 64 12.49 -5.10 7.26
C GLU A 64 11.94 -4.38 8.49
N ASP A 65 11.62 -3.09 8.38
CA ASP A 65 11.01 -2.33 9.47
C ASP A 65 9.65 -2.91 9.87
N PHE A 66 8.84 -3.38 8.91
CA PHE A 66 7.58 -4.08 9.17
C PHE A 66 7.75 -5.43 9.87
N GLU A 67 8.92 -6.07 9.84
CA GLU A 67 9.18 -7.32 10.55
C GLU A 67 9.46 -7.08 12.04
N THR A 68 9.98 -5.90 12.38
CA THR A 68 10.27 -5.52 13.76
C THR A 68 8.98 -5.26 14.56
N SER A 69 8.99 -5.59 15.86
CA SER A 69 7.86 -5.27 16.74
C SER A 69 7.62 -3.76 16.85
N GLN A 70 8.69 -2.96 16.74
CA GLN A 70 8.62 -1.50 16.78
C GLN A 70 7.97 -0.94 15.51
N GLY A 71 8.46 -1.31 14.32
CA GLY A 71 7.89 -0.85 13.06
C GLY A 71 6.43 -1.28 12.87
N ARG A 72 6.03 -2.47 13.35
CA ARG A 72 4.61 -2.86 13.42
C ARG A 72 3.78 -1.95 14.33
N THR A 73 4.33 -1.56 15.47
CA THR A 73 3.68 -0.64 16.41
C THR A 73 3.57 0.76 15.80
N ASP A 74 4.64 1.24 15.16
CA ASP A 74 4.70 2.54 14.51
C ASP A 74 3.72 2.62 13.35
N ALA A 75 3.69 1.62 12.47
CA ALA A 75 2.72 1.49 11.38
C ALA A 75 1.26 1.48 11.88
N ARG A 76 0.98 0.72 12.95
CA ARG A 76 -0.37 0.70 13.54
C ARG A 76 -0.77 2.05 14.13
N THR A 77 0.18 2.74 14.76
CA THR A 77 -0.05 4.06 15.36
C THR A 77 -0.26 5.11 14.27
N ALA A 78 0.60 5.11 13.25
CA ALA A 78 0.49 5.93 12.05
C ALA A 78 -0.87 5.80 11.37
N MET A 79 -1.30 4.56 11.15
CA MET A 79 -2.57 4.25 10.55
C MET A 79 -3.74 4.79 11.38
N LYS A 80 -3.71 4.63 12.71
CA LYS A 80 -4.74 5.18 13.61
C LYS A 80 -4.78 6.70 13.56
N GLU A 81 -3.63 7.37 13.59
CA GLU A 81 -3.55 8.83 13.52
C GLU A 81 -4.04 9.37 12.17
N ARG A 82 -3.67 8.73 11.05
CA ARG A 82 -4.12 9.14 9.71
C ARG A 82 -5.61 8.94 9.50
N LEU A 83 -6.15 7.77 9.88
CA LEU A 83 -7.52 7.39 9.55
C LEU A 83 -8.55 7.88 10.59
N GLY A 84 -8.14 8.01 11.85
CA GLY A 84 -9.04 8.23 12.98
C GLY A 84 -9.88 6.98 13.32
N GLU A 85 -10.79 7.14 14.28
CA GLU A 85 -11.77 6.10 14.61
C GLU A 85 -12.91 6.09 13.58
N ASN A 86 -13.42 4.89 13.23
CA ASN A 86 -14.57 4.69 12.35
C ASN A 86 -14.46 5.34 10.95
N VAL A 87 -13.32 5.16 10.27
CA VAL A 87 -13.17 5.61 8.88
C VAL A 87 -14.08 4.81 7.95
N ASP A 88 -14.91 5.49 7.16
CA ASP A 88 -15.67 4.87 6.08
C ASP A 88 -14.78 4.55 4.87
N ALA A 89 -15.28 3.73 3.95
CA ALA A 89 -14.53 3.26 2.80
C ALA A 89 -14.12 4.41 1.85
N ALA A 90 -14.99 5.40 1.62
CA ALA A 90 -14.69 6.52 0.73
C ALA A 90 -13.54 7.38 1.28
N LYS A 91 -13.59 7.68 2.58
CA LYS A 91 -12.54 8.43 3.29
C LYS A 91 -11.24 7.63 3.39
N LEU A 92 -11.31 6.31 3.55
CA LEU A 92 -10.15 5.44 3.51
C LEU A 92 -9.45 5.52 2.16
N LYS A 93 -10.19 5.32 1.05
CA LYS A 93 -9.65 5.42 -0.30
C LYS A 93 -8.98 6.77 -0.55
N ALA A 94 -9.68 7.87 -0.23
CA ALA A 94 -9.15 9.23 -0.44
C ALA A 94 -7.83 9.45 0.31
N LYS A 95 -7.76 9.06 1.59
CA LYS A 95 -6.55 9.16 2.41
C LYS A 95 -5.42 8.28 1.89
N SER A 96 -5.75 7.09 1.37
CA SER A 96 -4.74 6.23 0.77
C SER A 96 -4.13 6.86 -0.48
N ILE A 97 -4.95 7.45 -1.36
CA ILE A 97 -4.46 8.17 -2.55
C ILE A 97 -3.58 9.37 -2.17
N GLU A 98 -4.02 10.20 -1.21
CA GLU A 98 -3.24 11.32 -0.68
C GLU A 98 -1.87 10.87 -0.14
N THR A 99 -1.85 9.78 0.63
CA THR A 99 -0.62 9.20 1.17
C THR A 99 0.34 8.77 0.06
N LEU A 100 -0.16 8.15 -1.01
CA LEU A 100 0.67 7.71 -2.13
C LEU A 100 1.24 8.89 -2.92
N GLN A 101 0.52 10.01 -3.00
CA GLN A 101 1.03 11.26 -3.57
C GLN A 101 2.16 11.85 -2.72
N GLU A 102 2.01 11.86 -1.40
CA GLU A 102 3.08 12.29 -0.46
C GLU A 102 4.33 11.43 -0.60
N VAL A 103 4.17 10.10 -0.66
CA VAL A 103 5.26 9.15 -0.87
C VAL A 103 5.96 9.43 -2.19
N ALA A 104 5.23 9.62 -3.28
CA ALA A 104 5.81 9.95 -4.57
C ALA A 104 6.64 11.23 -4.53
N ALA A 105 6.16 12.27 -3.83
CA ALA A 105 6.87 13.53 -3.67
C ALA A 105 8.15 13.40 -2.82
N ILE A 106 8.08 12.66 -1.70
CA ILE A 106 9.24 12.37 -0.84
C ILE A 106 10.32 11.62 -1.63
N LEU A 107 9.92 10.57 -2.36
CA LEU A 107 10.83 9.77 -3.17
C LEU A 107 11.48 10.59 -4.29
N GLU A 108 10.72 11.43 -4.99
CA GLU A 108 11.27 12.30 -6.04
C GLU A 108 12.27 13.32 -5.49
N ALA A 109 12.02 13.85 -4.29
CA ALA A 109 12.88 14.85 -3.67
C ALA A 109 14.17 14.24 -3.10
N LYS A 110 14.07 13.08 -2.44
CA LYS A 110 15.16 12.53 -1.61
C LYS A 110 15.83 11.29 -2.19
N ALA A 111 15.10 10.50 -2.96
CA ALA A 111 15.57 9.23 -3.50
C ALA A 111 15.20 9.08 -4.99
N PRO A 112 15.49 10.05 -5.87
CA PRO A 112 15.03 10.03 -7.26
C PRO A 112 15.53 8.81 -8.05
N GLN A 113 16.65 8.22 -7.64
CA GLN A 113 17.20 7.00 -8.24
C GLN A 113 16.44 5.73 -7.83
N ASP A 114 15.88 5.70 -6.62
CA ASP A 114 15.12 4.57 -6.08
C ASP A 114 13.61 4.74 -6.30
N ALA A 115 13.16 5.97 -6.55
CA ALA A 115 11.76 6.34 -6.70
C ALA A 115 10.99 5.44 -7.70
N PRO A 116 11.49 5.14 -8.92
CA PRO A 116 10.77 4.26 -9.84
C PRO A 116 10.51 2.88 -9.25
N ALA A 117 11.53 2.26 -8.65
CA ALA A 117 11.42 0.91 -8.09
C ALA A 117 10.46 0.85 -6.90
N VAL A 118 10.50 1.84 -6.00
CA VAL A 118 9.59 1.90 -4.85
C VAL A 118 8.15 2.13 -5.32
N LYS A 119 7.91 3.05 -6.26
CA LYS A 119 6.58 3.33 -6.80
C LYS A 119 5.98 2.12 -7.53
N GLU A 120 6.77 1.43 -8.35
CA GLU A 120 6.34 0.20 -9.03
C GLU A 120 6.01 -0.90 -8.03
N TRP A 121 6.80 -1.06 -6.98
CA TRP A 121 6.52 -2.03 -5.91
C TRP A 121 5.22 -1.73 -5.18
N LEU A 122 4.95 -0.46 -4.83
CA LEU A 122 3.69 -0.06 -4.20
C LEU A 122 2.49 -0.35 -5.11
N TYR A 123 2.61 -0.04 -6.40
CA TYR A 123 1.56 -0.36 -7.36
C TYR A 123 1.35 -1.87 -7.50
N HIS A 124 2.42 -2.66 -7.47
CA HIS A 124 2.35 -4.11 -7.50
C HIS A 124 1.59 -4.70 -6.30
N ILE A 125 1.77 -4.13 -5.09
CA ILE A 125 0.97 -4.51 -3.92
C ILE A 125 -0.52 -4.30 -4.21
N SER A 126 -0.91 -3.15 -4.75
CA SER A 126 -2.30 -2.85 -5.10
C SER A 126 -2.87 -3.85 -6.12
N GLN A 127 -2.11 -4.18 -7.16
CA GLN A 127 -2.52 -5.17 -8.17
C GLN A 127 -2.77 -6.54 -7.55
N LYS A 128 -1.92 -6.97 -6.61
CA LYS A 128 -2.09 -8.24 -5.90
C LYS A 128 -3.32 -8.28 -5.01
N VAL A 129 -3.61 -7.18 -4.33
CA VAL A 129 -4.83 -7.08 -3.50
C VAL A 129 -6.07 -7.18 -4.39
N ALA A 130 -6.09 -6.49 -5.54
CA ALA A 130 -7.20 -6.58 -6.49
C ALA A 130 -7.39 -8.01 -7.04
N ALA A 131 -6.29 -8.69 -7.38
CA ALA A 131 -6.33 -10.08 -7.84
C ALA A 131 -6.85 -11.04 -6.76
N ALA A 132 -6.38 -10.89 -5.52
CA ALA A 132 -6.81 -11.73 -4.40
C ALA A 132 -8.28 -11.52 -4.03
N ALA A 133 -8.79 -10.29 -4.11
CA ALA A 133 -10.20 -9.98 -3.91
C ALA A 133 -11.09 -10.65 -4.97
N SER A 134 -10.63 -10.66 -6.24
CA SER A 134 -11.30 -11.35 -7.35
C SER A 134 -11.39 -12.88 -7.15
N GLU A 135 -10.36 -13.49 -6.54
CA GLU A 135 -10.33 -14.94 -6.25
C GLU A 135 -11.16 -15.32 -5.00
N GLY A 136 -11.28 -14.41 -4.03
CA GLY A 136 -11.97 -14.63 -2.75
C GLY A 136 -13.51 -14.60 -2.81
N GLY A 137 -14.12 -14.23 -3.94
CA GLY A 137 -15.58 -14.18 -4.12
C GLY A 137 -16.31 -15.54 -4.12
N ASN A 138 -15.60 -16.64 -3.83
CA ASN A 138 -16.03 -17.98 -4.20
C ASN A 138 -16.59 -18.84 -3.04
N ILE A 139 -17.58 -18.31 -2.31
CA ILE A 139 -18.38 -19.15 -1.38
C ILE A 139 -19.67 -19.69 -2.04
N LEU A 140 -20.12 -19.17 -3.20
CA LEU A 140 -21.39 -19.58 -3.83
C LEU A 140 -21.41 -19.63 -5.38
N GLY A 141 -20.38 -20.17 -6.03
CA GLY A 141 -20.55 -20.91 -7.31
C GLY A 141 -21.10 -20.18 -8.56
N ILE A 142 -20.98 -18.86 -8.68
CA ILE A 142 -21.26 -18.14 -9.94
C ILE A 142 -20.04 -17.26 -10.26
N GLY A 143 -19.34 -17.61 -11.35
CA GLY A 143 -18.13 -16.99 -11.93
C GLY A 143 -17.60 -15.71 -11.28
N GLY A 144 -16.42 -15.79 -10.68
CA GLY A 144 -15.66 -14.62 -10.20
C GLY A 144 -15.45 -13.60 -11.32
N VAL A 145 -15.82 -12.36 -11.05
CA VAL A 145 -15.58 -11.23 -11.96
C VAL A 145 -14.08 -10.92 -11.90
N GLN A 146 -13.42 -11.00 -13.05
CA GLN A 146 -12.09 -10.43 -13.28
C GLN A 146 -12.09 -8.98 -12.80
N VAL A 147 -11.23 -8.61 -11.82
CA VAL A 147 -11.01 -7.26 -11.24
C VAL A 147 -12.09 -6.23 -11.62
N SER A 148 -12.91 -5.83 -10.66
CA SER A 148 -14.08 -5.01 -10.94
C SER A 148 -13.74 -3.65 -11.58
N ASP A 149 -14.72 -3.00 -12.18
CA ASP A 149 -14.50 -1.66 -12.76
C ASP A 149 -14.12 -0.63 -11.68
N ALA A 150 -14.61 -0.79 -10.44
CA ALA A 150 -14.25 0.06 -9.30
C ALA A 150 -12.79 -0.18 -8.84
N GLU A 151 -12.34 -1.44 -8.83
CA GLU A 151 -10.95 -1.78 -8.54
C GLU A 151 -10.01 -1.29 -9.64
N LYS A 152 -10.38 -1.46 -10.93
CA LYS A 152 -9.62 -0.92 -12.07
C LYS A 152 -9.48 0.59 -12.01
N ALA A 153 -10.57 1.31 -11.74
CA ALA A 153 -10.55 2.77 -11.58
C ALA A 153 -9.62 3.17 -10.44
N THR A 154 -9.65 2.44 -9.32
CA THR A 154 -8.78 2.70 -8.18
C THR A 154 -7.30 2.41 -8.48
N LEU A 155 -6.99 1.35 -9.23
CA LEU A 155 -5.63 1.09 -9.70
C LEU A 155 -5.12 2.23 -10.61
N ALA A 156 -5.99 2.79 -11.46
CA ALA A 156 -5.63 3.96 -12.28
C ALA A 156 -5.35 5.21 -11.40
N GLU A 157 -6.16 5.45 -10.37
CA GLU A 157 -5.92 6.53 -9.39
C GLU A 157 -4.60 6.34 -8.64
N ILE A 158 -4.28 5.12 -8.21
CA ILE A 158 -3.00 4.79 -7.55
C ILE A 158 -1.82 5.03 -8.51
N SER A 159 -1.92 4.56 -9.74
CA SER A 159 -0.90 4.80 -10.77
C SER A 159 -0.65 6.29 -10.99
N GLY A 160 -1.73 7.09 -11.06
CA GLY A 160 -1.66 8.54 -11.16
C GLY A 160 -1.03 9.20 -9.93
N ALA A 161 -1.39 8.77 -8.72
CA ALA A 161 -0.83 9.26 -7.47
C ALA A 161 0.68 9.00 -7.36
N LEU A 162 1.12 7.82 -7.81
CA LEU A 162 2.52 7.42 -7.84
C LEU A 162 3.29 8.05 -9.02
N LYS A 163 2.58 8.71 -9.95
CA LYS A 163 3.14 9.28 -11.19
C LYS A 163 3.86 8.22 -12.03
N LEU A 164 3.30 7.02 -12.10
CA LEU A 164 3.78 5.98 -13.01
C LEU A 164 3.35 6.34 -14.42
N ALA A 165 4.23 6.09 -15.40
CA ALA A 165 3.88 6.28 -16.81
C ALA A 165 2.73 5.33 -17.18
N ALA A 166 1.76 5.84 -17.95
CA ALA A 166 0.66 5.05 -18.50
C ALA A 166 1.11 4.13 -19.63
#